data_AF-A0AA93BDC4-F1
#
_entry.id   AF-A0AA93BDC4-F1
#
_cell.length_a   1.000
_cell.length_b   1.000
_cell.length_c   1.000
_cell.angle_alpha   90.00
_cell.angle_beta   90.00
_cell.angle_gamma   90.00
#
_symmetry.space_group_name_H-M   'P 1'
#
loop_
_entity.id
_entity.type
_entity.pdbx_description
1 polymer ?
#
loop_
_entity_poly.entity_id
_entity_poly.type
_entity_poly.pdbx_seq_one_letter_code
_entity_poly.pdbx_strand_id
1 'polypeptide(L)'
;MTALEKYIWIVRTLYNKGDRGLSLKELNDKWIHDENISNGEPLPRQTFDRWKGNILMILGVNIECRLKGGYRYYISNPECLSKGGLVRWLLDTYSTANTLSQSTQLKDRILVEEIPSNRNYLTDIIEAMKSNKVVTLTYKSFRLFANFGA
;
A
#
# COMPACT_ATOMS: atom_id res chain seq x y z
N MET A 1 11.11 -0.70 -10.54
CA MET A 1 9.82 -0.44 -9.86
C MET A 1 8.67 -0.31 -10.83
N THR A 2 7.50 -0.72 -10.36
CA THR A 2 6.21 -0.65 -11.03
C THR A 2 5.52 0.70 -10.81
N ALA A 3 4.50 0.99 -11.61
CA ALA A 3 3.66 2.17 -11.43
C ALA A 3 2.92 2.16 -10.08
N LEU A 4 2.52 0.98 -9.60
CA LEU A 4 1.77 0.82 -8.35
C LEU A 4 2.61 1.23 -7.13
N GLU A 5 3.89 0.88 -7.10
CA GLU A 5 4.80 1.27 -6.00
C GLU A 5 4.91 2.79 -5.90
N LYS A 6 5.00 3.48 -7.05
CA LYS A 6 5.04 4.94 -7.13
C LYS A 6 3.73 5.57 -6.64
N TYR A 7 2.59 4.95 -6.93
CA TYR A 7 1.27 5.40 -6.48
C TYR A 7 1.11 5.24 -4.97
N ILE A 8 1.49 4.08 -4.44
CA ILE A 8 1.52 3.79 -3.00
C ILE A 8 2.39 4.81 -2.27
N TRP A 9 3.57 5.12 -2.81
CA TRP A 9 4.47 6.12 -2.23
C TRP A 9 3.81 7.50 -2.13
N ILE A 10 3.14 7.95 -3.19
CA ILE A 10 2.43 9.24 -3.20
C ILE A 10 1.32 9.26 -2.16
N VAL A 11 0.45 8.25 -2.18
CA VAL A 11 -0.68 8.16 -1.25
C VAL A 11 -0.18 8.15 0.18
N ARG A 12 0.81 7.32 0.52
CA ARG A 12 1.41 7.28 1.86
C ARG A 12 2.00 8.63 2.26
N THR A 13 2.72 9.29 1.35
CA THR A 13 3.38 10.57 1.62
C THR A 13 2.38 11.68 1.93
N LEU A 14 1.28 11.75 1.18
CA LEU A 14 0.19 12.70 1.41
C LEU A 14 -0.62 12.34 2.65
N TYR A 15 -0.95 11.06 2.84
CA TYR A 15 -1.67 10.59 4.02
C TYR A 15 -0.96 10.93 5.33
N ASN A 16 0.36 10.71 5.39
CA ASN A 16 1.19 11.05 6.56
C ASN A 16 1.24 12.55 6.86
N LYS A 17 0.92 13.41 5.89
CA LYS A 17 0.84 14.86 6.07
C LYS A 17 -0.55 15.35 6.45
N GLY A 18 -1.58 14.50 6.28
CA GLY A 18 -2.97 14.82 6.60
C GLY A 18 -3.48 16.02 5.81
N ASP A 19 -4.46 16.72 6.38
CA ASP A 19 -5.15 17.84 5.73
C ASP A 19 -4.22 19.01 5.34
N ARG A 20 -3.08 19.16 6.02
CA ARG A 20 -2.08 20.17 5.62
C ARG A 20 -1.57 19.94 4.20
N GLY A 21 -1.47 18.67 3.78
CA GLY A 21 -0.96 18.32 2.46
C GLY A 21 0.47 18.79 2.18
N LEU A 22 0.86 18.71 0.91
CA LEU A 22 2.18 19.12 0.42
C LEU A 22 2.06 19.93 -0.85
N SER A 23 2.88 20.96 -1.00
CA SER A 23 3.10 21.58 -2.31
C SER A 23 3.83 20.62 -3.26
N LEU A 24 3.76 20.86 -4.57
CA LEU A 24 4.49 20.05 -5.55
C LEU A 24 6.00 20.07 -5.27
N LYS A 25 6.54 21.20 -4.82
CA LYS A 25 7.95 21.32 -4.44
C LYS A 25 8.27 20.41 -3.25
N GLU A 26 7.52 20.52 -2.15
CA GLU A 26 7.75 19.68 -0.96
C GLU A 26 7.59 18.19 -1.27
N LEU A 27 6.67 17.82 -2.17
CA LEU A 27 6.48 16.44 -2.62
C LEU A 27 7.65 15.96 -3.49
N ASN A 28 8.12 16.79 -4.42
CA ASN A 28 9.24 16.48 -5.30
C ASN A 28 10.57 16.38 -4.52
N ASP A 29 10.77 17.24 -3.53
CA ASP A 29 11.93 17.17 -2.65
C ASP A 29 11.95 15.80 -1.94
N LYS A 30 10.82 15.36 -1.39
CA LYS A 30 10.70 14.02 -0.79
C LYS A 30 10.92 12.89 -1.80
N TRP A 31 10.43 13.06 -3.02
CA TRP A 31 10.53 12.05 -4.08
C TRP A 31 11.99 11.79 -4.46
N ILE A 32 12.77 12.85 -4.70
CA ILE A 32 14.18 12.73 -5.11
C ILE A 32 15.04 12.08 -4.02
N HIS A 33 14.78 12.39 -2.75
CA HIS A 33 15.53 11.80 -1.63
C HIS A 33 15.26 10.30 -1.42
N ASP A 34 14.15 9.79 -1.96
CA ASP A 34 13.86 8.36 -1.97
C ASP A 34 14.36 7.76 -3.28
N GLU A 35 15.67 7.61 -3.43
CA GLU A 35 16.31 7.10 -4.66
C GLU A 35 15.78 5.72 -5.07
N ASN A 36 15.34 4.92 -4.08
CA ASN A 36 14.71 3.64 -4.32
C ASN A 36 13.37 3.77 -5.04
N ILE A 37 12.67 4.92 -4.96
CA ILE A 37 11.41 5.21 -5.67
C ILE A 37 11.58 6.03 -6.95
N SER A 38 12.51 6.98 -6.92
CA SER A 38 12.68 8.01 -7.93
C SER A 38 13.78 7.69 -8.93
N ASN A 39 14.70 6.78 -8.61
CA ASN A 39 16.00 6.66 -9.27
C ASN A 39 16.78 7.99 -9.29
N GLY A 40 16.54 8.88 -8.32
CA GLY A 40 17.13 10.23 -8.27
C GLY A 40 16.48 11.26 -9.21
N GLU A 41 15.51 10.84 -10.02
CA GLU A 41 14.87 11.73 -11.01
C GLU A 41 13.71 12.54 -10.40
N PRO A 42 13.56 13.81 -10.79
CA PRO A 42 12.44 14.64 -10.32
C PRO A 42 11.10 14.08 -10.80
N LEU A 43 10.05 14.31 -10.02
CA LEU A 43 8.67 14.02 -10.37
C LEU A 43 8.09 15.16 -11.23
N PRO A 44 7.91 14.98 -12.55
CA PRO A 44 7.38 16.04 -13.40
C PRO A 44 5.92 16.32 -13.06
N ARG A 45 5.52 17.60 -13.09
CA ARG A 45 4.15 18.02 -12.77
C ARG A 45 3.09 17.27 -13.58
N GLN A 46 3.29 17.17 -14.89
CA GLN A 46 2.35 16.47 -15.78
C GLN A 46 2.23 14.98 -15.43
N THR A 47 3.35 14.35 -15.06
CA THR A 47 3.36 12.95 -14.61
C THR A 47 2.56 12.80 -13.32
N PHE A 48 2.79 13.67 -12.33
CA PHE A 48 2.03 13.68 -11.08
C PHE A 48 0.54 13.92 -11.33
N ASP A 49 0.19 14.88 -12.19
CA ASP A 49 -1.20 15.18 -12.52
C ASP A 49 -1.91 13.98 -13.16
N ARG A 50 -1.25 13.28 -14.10
CA ARG A 50 -1.77 12.03 -14.68
C ARG A 50 -1.91 10.94 -13.61
N TRP A 51 -0.93 10.81 -12.72
CA TRP A 51 -0.94 9.78 -11.69
C TRP A 51 -2.05 9.96 -10.67
N LYS A 52 -2.50 11.19 -10.35
CA LYS A 52 -3.69 11.39 -9.51
C LYS A 52 -4.92 10.67 -10.07
N GLY A 53 -5.14 10.75 -11.39
CA GLY A 53 -6.25 10.04 -12.04
C GLY A 53 -6.10 8.52 -11.94
N ASN A 54 -4.88 8.00 -12.15
CA ASN A 54 -4.61 6.56 -12.00
C ASN A 54 -4.75 6.09 -10.55
N ILE A 55 -4.33 6.90 -9.58
CA ILE A 55 -4.48 6.62 -8.15
C ILE A 55 -5.96 6.54 -7.77
N LEU A 56 -6.79 7.46 -8.26
CA LEU A 56 -8.23 7.40 -8.08
C LEU A 56 -8.81 6.11 -8.71
N MET A 57 -8.44 5.79 -9.94
CA MET A 57 -8.98 4.64 -10.66
C MET A 57 -8.58 3.30 -10.03
N ILE A 58 -7.33 3.16 -9.57
CA ILE A 58 -6.78 1.88 -9.11
C ILE A 58 -7.01 1.69 -7.60
N LEU A 59 -6.85 2.76 -6.81
CA LEU A 59 -6.87 2.69 -5.36
C LEU A 59 -8.12 3.34 -4.75
N GLY A 60 -8.96 4.03 -5.54
CA GLY A 60 -10.10 4.77 -5.02
C GLY A 60 -9.72 5.98 -4.17
N VAL A 61 -8.45 6.43 -4.23
CA VAL A 61 -7.94 7.56 -3.44
C VAL A 61 -8.01 8.83 -4.28
N ASN A 62 -8.77 9.82 -3.82
CA ASN A 62 -8.89 11.11 -4.48
C ASN A 62 -7.84 12.09 -3.93
N ILE A 63 -7.02 12.66 -4.84
CA ILE A 63 -6.00 13.65 -4.51
C ILE A 63 -6.40 14.99 -5.13
N GLU A 64 -6.68 15.97 -4.28
CA GLU A 64 -7.07 17.31 -4.69
C GLU A 64 -5.99 18.34 -4.39
N CYS A 65 -6.10 19.52 -5.00
CA CYS A 65 -5.19 20.64 -4.79
C CYS A 65 -5.93 21.83 -4.20
N ARG A 66 -5.53 22.24 -3.00
CA ARG A 66 -5.98 23.48 -2.37
C ARG A 66 -5.21 24.65 -2.96
N LEU A 67 -5.91 25.48 -3.74
CA LEU A 67 -5.33 26.66 -4.39
C LEU A 67 -4.94 27.74 -3.37
N LYS A 68 -5.78 27.96 -2.35
CA LYS A 68 -5.53 28.90 -1.25
C LYS A 68 -4.45 28.33 -0.32
N GLY A 69 -3.38 29.10 -0.07
CA GLY A 69 -2.29 28.67 0.82
C GLY A 69 -1.11 27.97 0.11
N GLY A 70 -0.90 28.23 -1.18
CA GLY A 70 0.33 27.86 -1.89
C GLY A 70 0.27 26.54 -2.66
N TYR A 71 -0.88 26.18 -3.25
CA TYR A 71 -1.06 24.98 -4.08
C TYR A 71 -0.67 23.68 -3.35
N ARG A 72 -1.44 23.31 -2.32
CA ARG A 72 -1.18 22.13 -1.48
C ARG A 72 -2.05 20.96 -1.88
N TYR A 73 -1.43 19.83 -2.18
CA TYR A 73 -2.09 18.57 -2.51
C TYR A 73 -2.38 17.77 -1.25
N TYR A 74 -3.59 17.21 -1.16
CA TYR A 74 -4.06 16.42 -0.02
C TYR A 74 -5.02 15.32 -0.50
N ILE A 75 -5.31 14.34 0.36
CA ILE A 75 -6.29 13.30 0.09
C ILE A 75 -7.66 13.82 0.55
N SER A 76 -8.62 13.96 -0.37
CA SER A 76 -9.93 14.53 -0.05
C SER A 76 -10.94 13.53 0.50
N ASN A 77 -10.65 12.24 0.38
CA ASN A 77 -11.48 11.13 0.88
C ASN A 77 -10.70 10.22 1.85
N PRO A 78 -10.12 10.76 2.96
CA PRO A 78 -9.22 10.00 3.84
C PRO A 78 -9.87 8.76 4.48
N GLU A 79 -11.19 8.68 4.54
CA GLU A 79 -11.95 7.52 5.02
C GLU A 79 -11.70 6.24 4.21
N CYS A 80 -11.31 6.34 2.93
CA CYS A 80 -10.91 5.18 2.13
C CYS A 80 -9.63 4.50 2.65
N LEU A 81 -8.88 5.20 3.51
CA LEU A 81 -7.67 4.73 4.18
C LEU A 81 -7.91 4.37 5.66
N SER A 82 -9.17 4.22 6.05
CA SER A 82 -9.55 3.79 7.40
C SER A 82 -8.99 2.41 7.76
N LYS A 83 -8.86 2.16 9.07
CA LYS A 83 -8.30 0.93 9.61
C LYS A 83 -9.13 -0.28 9.15
N GLY A 84 -8.47 -1.25 8.53
CA GLY A 84 -9.11 -2.46 7.99
C GLY A 84 -9.54 -2.36 6.52
N GLY A 85 -9.44 -1.19 5.89
CA GLY A 85 -9.67 -1.05 4.44
C GLY A 85 -8.55 -1.69 3.61
N LEU A 86 -8.90 -2.21 2.43
CA LEU A 86 -7.96 -2.85 1.50
C LEU A 86 -6.77 -1.95 1.16
N VAL A 87 -7.03 -0.68 0.85
CA VAL A 87 -5.99 0.28 0.47
C VAL A 87 -5.05 0.52 1.64
N ARG A 88 -5.58 0.65 2.87
CA ARG A 88 -4.77 0.77 4.09
C ARG A 88 -3.86 -0.44 4.28
N TRP A 89 -4.42 -1.65 4.11
CA TRP A 89 -3.65 -2.89 4.16
C TRP A 89 -2.54 -2.96 3.09
N LEU A 90 -2.80 -2.49 1.86
CA LEU A 90 -1.80 -2.40 0.80
C LEU A 90 -0.65 -1.45 1.17
N LEU A 91 -0.96 -0.28 1.73
CA LEU A 91 0.05 0.70 2.18
C LEU A 91 0.93 0.12 3.30
N ASP A 92 0.33 -0.57 4.27
CA ASP A 92 1.03 -1.17 5.40
C ASP A 92 1.92 -2.35 4.95
N THR A 93 1.40 -3.20 4.04
CA THR A 93 2.16 -4.30 3.43
C THR A 93 3.35 -3.79 2.63
N TYR A 94 3.16 -2.77 1.79
CA TYR A 94 4.25 -2.17 1.02
C TYR A 94 5.31 -1.54 1.94
N SER A 95 4.88 -0.83 2.99
CA SER A 95 5.82 -0.22 3.95
C SER A 95 6.68 -1.29 4.63
N THR A 96 6.07 -2.41 5.01
CA THR A 96 6.74 -3.55 5.63
C THR A 96 7.74 -4.19 4.65
N ALA A 97 7.30 -4.47 3.43
CA ALA A 97 8.14 -5.03 2.37
C ALA A 97 9.32 -4.12 2.02
N ASN A 98 9.09 -2.80 1.93
CA ASN A 98 10.14 -1.83 1.66
C ASN A 98 11.18 -1.75 2.78
N THR A 99 10.75 -1.72 4.06
CA THR A 99 11.67 -1.74 5.21
C THR A 99 12.52 -3.02 5.24
N LEU A 100 11.91 -4.17 4.95
CA LEU A 100 12.62 -5.46 4.82
C LEU A 100 13.64 -5.43 3.66
N SER A 101 13.24 -4.92 2.49
CA SER A 101 14.11 -4.80 1.32
C SER A 101 15.29 -3.86 1.53
N GLN A 102 15.14 -2.80 2.34
CA GLN A 102 16.24 -1.89 2.70
C GLN A 102 17.17 -2.50 3.76
N SER A 103 16.71 -3.52 4.48
CA SER A 103 17.45 -4.20 5.56
C SER A 103 18.11 -5.49 5.07
N THR A 104 18.58 -5.54 3.82
CA THR A 104 19.18 -6.75 3.20
C THR A 104 20.38 -7.31 3.98
N GLN A 105 21.11 -6.46 4.71
CA GLN A 105 22.19 -6.87 5.62
C GLN A 105 21.70 -7.72 6.82
N LEU A 106 20.42 -7.62 7.16
CA LEU A 106 19.76 -8.36 8.24
C LEU A 106 18.96 -9.57 7.72
N LYS A 107 19.07 -9.93 6.43
CA LYS A 107 18.26 -10.99 5.81
C LYS A 107 18.36 -12.32 6.55
N ASP A 108 19.53 -12.66 7.11
CA ASP A 108 19.76 -13.93 7.81
C ASP A 108 19.32 -13.88 9.29
N ARG A 109 18.88 -12.71 9.75
CA ARG A 109 18.36 -12.47 11.12
C ARG A 109 16.84 -12.33 11.16
N ILE A 110 16.18 -12.26 10.01
CA ILE A 110 14.73 -12.08 9.89
C ILE A 110 14.16 -13.24 9.09
N LEU A 111 13.48 -14.16 9.78
CA LEU A 111 12.71 -15.22 9.14
C LEU A 111 11.34 -14.66 8.74
N VAL A 112 11.04 -14.69 7.44
CA VAL A 112 9.70 -14.37 6.92
C VAL A 112 8.98 -15.69 6.71
N GLU A 113 7.82 -15.87 7.33
CA GLU A 113 7.00 -17.06 7.09
C GLU A 113 6.52 -17.08 5.63
N GLU A 114 6.54 -18.25 5.01
CA GLU A 114 5.85 -18.43 3.74
C GLU A 114 4.36 -18.18 3.96
N ILE A 115 3.76 -17.30 3.15
CA ILE A 115 2.32 -17.01 3.18
C ILE A 115 1.64 -17.83 2.06
N PRO A 116 1.22 -19.08 2.31
CA PRO A 116 0.68 -19.97 1.27
C PRO A 116 -0.67 -19.51 0.73
N SER A 117 -1.44 -18.73 1.49
CA SER A 117 -2.83 -18.34 1.15
C SER A 117 -2.94 -17.42 -0.06
N ASN A 118 -1.98 -16.50 -0.25
CA ASN A 118 -1.91 -15.60 -1.40
C ASN A 118 -1.80 -16.39 -2.72
N ARG A 119 -0.97 -17.45 -2.74
CA ARG A 119 -0.65 -18.17 -3.98
C ARG A 119 -1.72 -19.18 -4.38
N ASN A 120 -2.44 -19.75 -3.43
CA ASN A 120 -3.27 -20.94 -3.69
C ASN A 120 -4.78 -20.73 -3.55
N TYR A 121 -5.25 -19.77 -2.73
CA TYR A 121 -6.68 -19.73 -2.38
C TYR A 121 -7.32 -18.34 -2.50
N LEU A 122 -6.53 -17.27 -2.50
CA LEU A 122 -7.06 -15.91 -2.53
C LEU A 122 -7.89 -15.65 -3.80
N THR A 123 -7.40 -16.08 -4.97
CA THR A 123 -8.09 -15.93 -6.26
C THR A 123 -9.44 -16.64 -6.24
N ASP A 124 -9.47 -17.91 -5.84
CA ASP A 124 -10.70 -18.72 -5.78
C ASP A 124 -11.73 -18.13 -4.82
N ILE A 125 -11.30 -17.64 -3.66
CA ILE A 125 -12.17 -16.98 -2.68
C ILE A 125 -12.76 -15.69 -3.27
N ILE A 126 -11.95 -14.87 -3.93
CA ILE A 126 -12.42 -13.64 -4.58
C ILE A 126 -13.42 -13.96 -5.71
N GLU A 127 -13.14 -14.97 -6.53
CA GLU A 127 -14.04 -15.41 -7.60
C GLU A 127 -15.37 -15.94 -7.07
N ALA A 128 -15.33 -16.70 -5.97
CA ALA A 128 -16.53 -17.15 -5.29
C ALA A 128 -17.36 -15.97 -4.77
N MET A 129 -16.73 -14.97 -4.13
CA MET A 129 -17.41 -13.74 -3.69
C MET A 129 -18.04 -12.99 -4.86
N LYS A 130 -17.31 -12.78 -5.96
CA LYS A 130 -17.84 -12.12 -7.17
C LYS A 130 -19.05 -12.86 -7.76
N SER A 131 -19.03 -14.19 -7.66
CA SER A 131 -20.09 -15.06 -8.18
C SER A 131 -21.20 -15.35 -7.15
N ASN A 132 -21.15 -14.73 -5.96
CA ASN A 132 -22.05 -15.01 -4.82
C ASN A 132 -22.14 -16.51 -4.47
N LYS A 133 -21.01 -17.22 -4.48
CA LYS A 133 -20.92 -18.65 -4.15
C LYS A 133 -20.43 -18.88 -2.73
N VAL A 134 -20.98 -19.90 -2.08
CA VAL A 134 -20.50 -20.40 -0.79
C VAL A 134 -19.25 -21.26 -1.01
N VAL A 135 -18.25 -21.10 -0.15
CA VAL A 135 -17.01 -21.90 -0.14
C VAL A 135 -16.96 -22.80 1.08
N THR A 136 -16.53 -24.05 0.89
CA THR A 136 -16.27 -25.02 1.96
C THR A 136 -14.78 -25.01 2.28
N LEU A 137 -14.43 -24.87 3.56
CA LEU A 137 -13.04 -24.74 4.03
C LEU A 137 -12.70 -25.85 5.02
N THR A 138 -11.55 -26.48 4.83
CA THR A 138 -10.96 -27.37 5.85
C THR A 138 -10.07 -26.53 6.76
N TYR A 139 -10.48 -26.33 8.02
CA TYR A 139 -9.74 -25.53 8.99
C TYR A 139 -8.97 -26.40 9.98
N LYS A 140 -7.65 -26.20 10.07
CA LYS A 140 -6.83 -26.78 11.14
C LYS A 140 -6.88 -25.83 12.34
N SER A 141 -7.50 -26.28 13.43
CA SER A 141 -7.54 -25.52 14.69
C SER A 141 -6.13 -25.20 15.18
N PHE A 142 -5.94 -23.97 15.66
CA PHE A 142 -4.70 -23.53 16.32
C PHE A 142 -4.35 -24.38 17.56
N ARG A 143 -5.34 -25.09 18.11
CA ARG A 143 -5.17 -26.00 19.25
C ARG A 143 -5.23 -27.46 18.79
N LEU A 144 -4.09 -28.09 18.54
CA LEU A 144 -3.89 -29.55 18.43
C LEU A 144 -2.46 -29.86 18.91
N PHE A 145 -2.10 -30.76 19.84
CA PHE A 145 -2.78 -31.70 20.75
C PHE A 145 -1.78 -31.97 21.89
N ALA A 146 -2.17 -31.84 23.16
CA ALA A 146 -1.49 -32.55 24.24
C ALA A 146 -2.02 -33.99 24.22
N ASN A 147 -1.32 -34.89 23.52
CA ASN A 147 -1.54 -36.32 23.70
C ASN A 147 -1.03 -36.69 25.10
N PHE A 148 -1.89 -36.67 26.11
CA PHE A 148 -1.69 -37.51 27.27
C PHE A 148 -2.05 -38.93 26.84
N GLY A 149 -1.03 -39.77 26.67
CA GLY A 149 -1.22 -41.19 26.50
C GLY A 149 -1.95 -41.78 27.70
N ALA A 150 -2.84 -42.72 27.42
CA ALA A 150 -3.32 -43.72 28.36
C ALA A 150 -3.11 -45.09 27.69
#